data_AF-A0ABC9SNZ7-F1
#
_entry.id   AF-A0ABC9SNZ7-F1
#
_cell.length_a   1.000
_cell.length_b   1.000
_cell.length_c   1.000
_cell.angle_alpha   90.00
_cell.angle_beta   90.00
_cell.angle_gamma   90.00
#
_symmetry.space_group_name_H-M   'P 1'
#
loop_
_entity.id
_entity.type
_entity.pdbx_description
1 polymer ?
#
loop_
_entity_poly.entity_id
_entity_poly.type
_entity_poly.pdbx_seq_one_letter_code
_entity_poly.pdbx_strand_id
1 'polypeptide(L)' 'MTDKKERVEMRIPQSILKKVDEYKEENGISTRTATILELIRKGLNK' A
#
# COMPACT_ATOMS: atom_id res chain seq x y z
N MET A 1 12.82 5.73 -16.61
CA MET A 1 12.39 7.10 -16.26
C MET A 1 12.37 7.18 -14.75
N THR A 2 13.06 8.15 -14.15
CA THR A 2 12.98 8.35 -12.70
C THR A 2 11.65 9.02 -12.41
N ASP A 3 10.60 8.24 -12.17
CA ASP A 3 9.30 8.79 -11.83
C ASP A 3 9.43 9.67 -10.59
N LYS A 4 8.96 10.92 -10.73
CA LYS A 4 8.91 11.86 -9.60
C LYS A 4 7.95 11.28 -8.56
N LYS A 5 8.42 11.16 -7.32
CA LYS A 5 7.58 10.72 -6.20
C LYS A 5 6.83 11.91 -5.64
N GLU A 6 5.51 11.83 -5.62
CA GLU A 6 4.65 12.80 -4.96
C GLU A 6 4.12 12.22 -3.65
N ARG A 7 4.12 13.03 -2.58
CA ARG A 7 3.54 12.63 -1.29
C ARG A 7 2.08 13.02 -1.28
N VAL A 8 1.22 12.02 -1.16
CA VAL A 8 -0.23 12.21 -1.01
C VAL A 8 -0.63 11.98 0.45
N GLU A 9 -1.39 12.92 1.00
CA GLU A 9 -2.03 12.77 2.32
C GLU A 9 -3.51 12.51 2.13
N MET A 10 -4.03 11.44 2.73
CA MET A 10 -5.41 11.03 2.56
C MET A 10 -5.98 10.41 3.83
N ARG A 11 -7.29 10.57 4.04
CA ARG A 11 -8.02 9.91 5.13
C ARG A 11 -8.51 8.55 4.64
N ILE A 12 -8.13 7.50 5.35
CA ILE A 12 -8.51 6.11 5.04
C ILE A 12 -9.26 5.54 6.26
N PRO A 13 -10.38 4.82 6.05
CA PRO A 13 -11.03 4.10 7.13
C PRO A 13 -10.07 3.16 7.87
N GLN A 14 -10.12 3.15 9.21
CA GLN A 14 -9.25 2.30 10.03
C GLN A 14 -9.38 0.81 9.68
N SER A 15 -10.58 0.37 9.30
CA SER A 15 -10.84 -1.00 8.87
C SER A 15 -10.04 -1.40 7.62
N ILE A 16 -9.80 -0.49 6.69
CA ILE A 16 -8.96 -0.73 5.51
C ILE A 16 -7.49 -0.79 5.94
N LEU A 17 -7.03 0.15 6.77
CA LEU A 17 -5.65 0.17 7.27
C LEU A 17 -5.30 -1.11 8.02
N LYS A 18 -6.21 -1.64 8.83
CA LYS A 18 -6.04 -2.91 9.53
C LYS A 18 -5.78 -4.06 8.56
N LYS A 19 -6.56 -4.17 7.48
CA LYS A 19 -6.37 -5.19 6.44
C LYS A 19 -5.03 -5.05 5.72
N VAL A 20 -4.57 -3.81 5.50
CA VAL A 20 -3.24 -3.55 4.91
C VAL A 20 -2.13 -4.03 5.85
N ASP A 21 -2.28 -3.84 7.16
CA ASP A 21 -1.31 -4.30 8.15
C ASP A 21 -1.28 -5.83 8.27
N GLU A 22 -2.44 -6.48 8.31
CA GLU A 22 -2.56 -7.94 8.28
C GLU A 22 -1.86 -8.51 7.03
N TYR A 23 -2.15 -7.96 5.85
CA TYR A 23 -1.50 -8.37 4.60
C TYR A 23 0.02 -8.15 4.64
N LYS A 24 0.49 -7.03 5.21
CA LYS A 24 1.93 -6.75 5.35
C LYS A 24 2.63 -7.84 6.16
N GLU A 25 2.04 -8.25 7.29
CA GLU A 25 2.60 -9.27 8.17
C GLU A 25 2.60 -10.65 7.50
N GLU A 26 1.48 -11.05 6.90
CA GLU A 26 1.33 -12.33 6.19
C GLU A 26 2.32 -12.51 5.03
N ASN A 27 2.65 -11.41 4.34
CA ASN A 27 3.54 -11.42 3.18
C ASN A 27 4.97 -10.98 3.52
N GLY A 28 5.31 -10.74 4.80
CA GLY A 28 6.65 -10.34 5.22
C GLY A 28 7.14 -9.00 4.64
N ILE A 29 6.24 -8.09 4.32
CA ILE A 29 6.58 -6.80 3.69
C ILE A 29 7.13 -5.82 4.73
N SER A 30 8.23 -5.15 4.41
CA SER A 30 8.96 -4.30 5.36
C SER A 30 8.18 -3.05 5.81
N THR A 31 7.43 -2.40 4.91
CA THR A 31 6.76 -1.12 5.19
C THR A 31 5.32 -1.08 4.71
N ARG A 32 4.49 -0.29 5.39
CA ARG A 32 3.09 -0.05 4.99
C ARG A 32 3.02 0.62 3.61
N THR A 33 3.94 1.53 3.29
CA THR A 33 4.03 2.16 1.96
C THR A 33 4.29 1.14 0.87
N ALA A 34 5.26 0.23 1.05
CA ALA A 34 5.52 -0.84 0.09
C ALA A 34 4.29 -1.73 -0.10
N THR A 35 3.59 -2.03 0.99
CA THR A 35 2.36 -2.84 0.98
C THR A 35 1.25 -2.17 0.18
N ILE A 36 0.98 -0.89 0.44
CA ILE A 36 -0.04 -0.12 -0.28
C ILE A 36 0.29 -0.07 -1.78
N LEU A 37 1.56 0.20 -2.13
CA LEU A 37 1.97 0.24 -3.55
C LEU A 37 1.82 -1.13 -4.23
N GLU A 38 2.13 -2.23 -3.54
CA GLU A 38 1.91 -3.57 -4.07
C GLU A 38 0.41 -3.85 -4.31
N LEU A 39 -0.44 -3.57 -3.31
CA LEU A 39 -1.88 -3.78 -3.42
C LEU A 39 -2.49 -2.95 -4.54
N ILE A 40 -2.06 -1.69 -4.69
CA ILE A 40 -2.45 -0.83 -5.81
C ILE A 40 -2.02 -1.44 -7.14
N ARG A 41 -0.78 -1.92 -7.26
CA ARG A 41 -0.31 -2.59 -8.50
C ARG A 41 -1.14 -3.84 -8.81
N LYS A 42 -1.47 -4.66 -7.81
CA LYS A 42 -2.32 -5.85 -7.99
C LYS A 42 -3.74 -5.48 -8.45
N GLY A 43 -4.31 -4.38 -7.94
CA GLY A 43 -5.64 -3.92 -8.32
C GLY A 43 -5.70 -3.17 -9.66
N LEU A 44 -4.60 -2.55 -10.09
CA LEU A 44 -4.49 -1.80 -11.35
C LEU A 44 -3.95 -2.64 -12.51
N ASN A 45 -3.25 -3.74 -12.24
CA ASN A 45 -2.95 -4.74 -13.26
C ASN A 45 -4.28 -5.34 -13.73
N LYS A 46 -4.61 -5.11 -15.02
CA LYS A 46 -5.51 -6.01 -15.73
C LYS A 46 -4.82 -7.33 -15.99
#